data_AF-A0A1H2X2N3-F1
#
_entry.id   AF-A0A1H2X2N3-F1
#
_cell.length_a   1.000
_cell.length_b   1.000
_cell.length_c   1.000
_cell.angle_alpha   90.00
_cell.angle_beta   90.00
_cell.angle_gamma   90.00
#
_symmetry.space_group_name_H-M   'P 1'
#
loop_
_entity.id
_entity.type
_entity.pdbx_description
1 polymer ?
#
loop_
_entity_poly.entity_id
_entity_poly.type
_entity_poly.pdbx_seq_one_letter_code
_entity_poly.pdbx_strand_id
1 'polypeptide(L)'
;MAYVNGNLAMQPKRKPEQRPQFRETKKVVIKRKSLPVQEKLLYMFTILVCVVVAFVVIFRYAQIYQMELEIKQLTKQHEKLTEEVAFLTSEYEKANDPASIRKKAAEDGLEPDDNPIKVSVAEPKATNASGKK
;
A
#
# COMPACT_ATOMS: atom_id res chain seq x y z
N MET A 1 -22.39 64.77 102.47
CA MET A 1 -22.14 65.50 101.21
C MET A 1 -20.64 65.67 101.07
N ALA A 2 -20.03 65.03 100.07
CA ALA A 2 -18.61 65.17 99.77
C ALA A 2 -18.49 65.98 98.48
N TYR A 3 -17.96 67.20 98.59
CA TYR A 3 -17.60 68.05 97.47
C TYR A 3 -16.41 67.44 96.74
N VAL A 4 -16.53 67.20 95.45
CA VAL A 4 -15.41 66.78 94.60
C VAL A 4 -15.30 67.75 93.43
N ASN A 5 -14.57 68.84 93.67
CA ASN A 5 -14.01 69.67 92.60
C ASN A 5 -12.70 69.02 92.16
N GLY A 6 -12.58 68.71 90.87
CA GLY A 6 -11.31 68.26 90.31
C GLY A 6 -11.51 67.34 89.12
N ASN A 7 -11.30 67.89 87.93
CA ASN A 7 -10.99 67.29 86.63
C ASN A 7 -10.82 65.75 86.62
N LEU A 8 -11.91 65.01 86.85
CA LEU A 8 -11.97 63.57 86.68
C LEU A 8 -12.46 63.32 85.26
N ALA A 9 -11.53 63.42 84.30
CA ALA A 9 -11.73 62.79 83.01
C ALA A 9 -11.83 61.28 83.28
N MET A 10 -13.06 60.81 83.47
CA MET A 10 -13.39 59.39 83.48
C MET A 10 -12.92 58.85 82.13
N GLN A 11 -11.76 58.20 82.11
CA GLN A 11 -11.23 57.61 80.90
C GLN A 11 -12.30 56.66 80.36
N PRO A 12 -12.84 56.87 79.14
CA PRO A 12 -13.82 55.97 78.59
C PRO A 12 -13.16 54.61 78.48
N LYS A 13 -13.75 53.62 79.17
CA LYS A 13 -13.39 52.20 79.14
C LYS A 13 -13.08 51.79 77.71
N ARG A 14 -11.79 51.63 77.41
CA ARG A 14 -11.29 51.23 76.10
C ARG A 14 -12.01 49.92 75.74
N LYS A 15 -12.84 49.96 74.69
CA LYS A 15 -13.46 48.74 74.15
C LYS A 15 -12.31 47.77 73.85
N PRO A 16 -12.38 46.49 74.29
CA PRO A 16 -11.35 45.53 73.93
C PRO A 16 -11.25 45.53 72.40
N GLU A 17 -10.04 45.73 71.88
CA GLU A 17 -9.78 45.66 70.45
C GLU A 17 -10.38 44.37 69.92
N GLN A 18 -11.35 44.51 69.00
CA GLN A 18 -11.78 43.38 68.20
C GLN A 18 -10.56 42.90 67.43
N ARG A 19 -9.99 41.79 67.90
CA ARG A 19 -8.95 41.05 67.20
C ARG A 19 -9.43 40.90 65.75
N PRO A 20 -8.65 41.32 64.74
CA PRO A 20 -9.05 41.07 63.37
C PRO A 20 -9.13 39.56 63.23
N GLN A 21 -10.35 39.03 63.06
CA GLN A 21 -10.52 37.66 62.59
C GLN A 21 -9.87 37.64 61.21
N PHE A 22 -8.66 37.10 61.15
CA PHE A 22 -7.98 36.80 59.90
C PHE A 22 -8.86 35.79 59.17
N ARG A 23 -9.72 36.31 58.28
CA ARG A 23 -10.42 35.47 57.32
C ARG A 23 -9.35 34.96 56.39
N GLU A 24 -8.99 33.69 56.54
CA GLU A 24 -8.22 32.96 55.55
C GLU A 24 -8.99 33.03 54.22
N THR A 25 -8.65 34.01 53.39
CA THR A 25 -9.13 34.06 52.01
C THR A 25 -8.41 32.94 51.28
N LYS A 26 -9.00 31.74 51.38
CA LYS A 26 -8.51 30.55 50.70
C LYS A 26 -8.50 30.88 49.21
N LYS A 27 -7.29 31.15 48.68
CA LYS A 27 -7.08 31.45 47.26
C LYS A 27 -7.58 30.25 46.47
N VAL A 28 -8.76 30.39 45.89
CA VAL A 28 -9.33 29.36 45.00
C VAL A 28 -8.46 29.36 43.76
N VAL A 29 -7.46 28.49 43.74
CA VAL A 29 -6.66 28.25 42.55
C VAL A 29 -7.56 27.52 41.58
N ILE A 30 -8.12 28.25 40.62
CA ILE A 30 -8.86 27.70 39.49
C ILE A 30 -7.84 26.88 38.69
N LYS A 31 -7.73 25.59 38.97
CA LYS A 31 -6.98 24.68 38.11
C LYS A 31 -7.68 24.70 36.75
N ARG A 32 -6.97 25.15 35.70
CA ARG A 32 -7.48 25.10 34.32
C ARG A 32 -7.91 23.65 34.06
N LYS A 33 -9.18 23.42 33.72
CA LYS A 33 -9.66 22.09 33.34
C LYS A 33 -8.75 21.57 32.25
N SER A 34 -8.00 20.51 32.53
CA SER A 34 -7.26 19.78 31.51
C SER A 34 -8.30 19.27 30.51
N LEU A 35 -8.18 19.71 29.25
CA LEU A 35 -9.04 19.22 28.17
C LEU A 35 -8.98 17.68 28.16
N PRO A 36 -10.13 17.00 28.07
CA PRO A 36 -10.20 15.55 28.15
C PRO A 36 -9.29 14.95 27.07
N VAL A 37 -8.39 14.05 27.48
CA VAL A 37 -7.35 13.47 26.62
C VAL A 37 -7.95 12.80 25.36
N GLN A 38 -9.20 12.35 25.47
CA GLN A 38 -9.96 11.72 24.41
C GLN A 38 -10.17 12.61 23.18
N GLU A 39 -10.53 13.89 23.35
CA GLU A 39 -10.74 14.80 22.20
C GLU A 39 -9.43 15.00 21.44
N LYS A 40 -8.33 15.23 22.16
CA LYS A 40 -7.00 15.40 21.55
C LYS A 40 -6.51 14.14 20.83
N LEU A 41 -6.83 12.96 21.36
CA LEU A 41 -6.47 11.69 20.74
C LEU A 41 -7.25 11.43 19.45
N LEU A 42 -8.54 11.79 19.43
CA LEU A 42 -9.38 11.64 18.25
C LEU A 42 -8.89 12.51 17.09
N TYR A 43 -8.47 13.76 17.36
CA TYR A 43 -7.87 14.62 16.33
C TYR A 43 -6.54 14.06 15.79
N MET A 44 -5.70 13.46 16.63
CA MET A 44 -4.45 12.84 16.15
C MET A 44 -4.74 11.60 15.30
N PHE A 45 -5.77 10.83 15.66
CA PHE A 45 -6.22 9.69 14.88
C PHE A 45 -6.76 10.09 13.51
N THR A 46 -7.56 11.15 13.41
CA THR A 46 -8.08 11.60 12.10
C THR A 46 -6.97 12.07 11.17
N ILE A 47 -5.95 12.75 11.70
CA ILE A 47 -4.75 13.12 10.94
C ILE A 47 -4.03 11.85 10.46
N LEU A 48 -3.85 10.86 11.33
CA LEU A 48 -3.21 9.60 10.98
C LEU A 48 -3.95 8.87 9.86
N VAL A 49 -5.29 8.76 9.97
CA VAL A 49 -6.12 8.15 8.92
C VAL A 49 -5.95 8.90 7.59
N CYS A 50 -5.94 10.24 7.62
CA CYS A 50 -5.75 11.05 6.41
C CYS A 50 -4.39 10.77 5.75
N VAL A 51 -3.31 10.69 6.54
CA VAL A 51 -1.96 10.35 6.05
C VAL A 51 -1.92 8.95 5.46
N VAL A 52 -2.56 7.96 6.11
CA VAL A 52 -2.62 6.58 5.61
C VAL A 52 -3.34 6.53 4.26
N VAL A 53 -4.48 7.23 4.12
CA VAL A 53 -5.21 7.29 2.84
C VAL A 53 -4.32 7.90 1.75
N ALA A 54 -3.64 9.02 2.03
CA ALA A 54 -2.71 9.62 1.08
C ALA A 54 -1.57 8.67 0.69
N PHE A 55 -1.02 7.93 1.65
CA PHE A 55 0.04 6.96 1.41
C PHE A 55 -0.44 5.80 0.52
N VAL A 56 -1.64 5.27 0.77
CA VAL A 56 -2.25 4.19 -0.04
C VAL A 56 -2.42 4.65 -1.48
N VAL A 57 -2.88 5.88 -1.70
CA VAL A 57 -3.05 6.45 -3.04
C VAL A 57 -1.70 6.48 -3.77
N ILE A 58 -0.66 7.06 -3.16
CA ILE A 58 0.68 7.12 -3.75
C ILE A 58 1.22 5.71 -4.06
N PHE A 59 1.03 4.77 -3.13
CA PHE A 59 1.48 3.39 -3.30
C PHE A 59 0.77 2.70 -4.47
N ARG A 60 -0.54 2.93 -4.64
CA ARG A 60 -1.30 2.43 -5.80
C ARG A 60 -0.77 3.01 -7.11
N TYR A 61 -0.44 4.29 -7.17
CA TYR A 61 0.16 4.89 -8.36
C TYR A 61 1.53 4.30 -8.69
N ALA A 62 2.36 4.04 -7.69
CA ALA A 62 3.66 3.39 -7.90
C ALA A 62 3.52 1.96 -8.46
N GLN A 63 2.54 1.19 -7.98
CA GLN A 63 2.24 -0.15 -8.51
C GLN A 63 1.78 -0.12 -9.97
N ILE A 64 0.90 0.82 -10.32
CA ILE A 64 0.42 0.99 -11.70
C ILE A 64 1.59 1.30 -12.64
N TYR A 65 2.53 2.14 -12.20
CA TYR A 65 3.72 2.47 -12.99
C TYR A 65 4.62 1.25 -13.24
N GLN A 66 4.82 0.40 -12.22
CA GLN A 66 5.60 -0.84 -12.41
C GLN A 66 4.93 -1.79 -13.40
N MET A 67 3.60 -1.89 -13.34
CA MET A 67 2.81 -2.76 -14.21
C MET A 67 2.84 -2.29 -15.67
N GLU A 68 2.84 -0.97 -15.94
CA GLU A 68 3.02 -0.45 -17.32
C GLU A 68 4.38 -0.83 -17.93
N LEU A 69 5.44 -0.82 -17.12
CA LEU A 69 6.78 -1.22 -17.57
C LEU A 69 6.85 -2.72 -17.85
N GLU A 70 6.25 -3.52 -16.98
CA GLU A 70 6.15 -4.97 -17.15
C GLU A 70 5.37 -5.33 -18.41
N ILE A 71 4.21 -4.68 -18.64
CA ILE A 71 3.42 -4.87 -19.86
C ILE A 71 4.25 -4.52 -21.10
N LYS A 72 4.99 -3.39 -21.10
CA LYS A 72 5.85 -3.03 -22.23
C LYS A 72 6.95 -4.05 -22.48
N GLN A 73 7.53 -4.62 -21.43
CA GLN A 73 8.55 -5.66 -21.57
C GLN A 73 7.95 -6.95 -22.13
N LEU A 74 6.79 -7.38 -21.61
CA LEU A 74 6.06 -8.55 -22.07
C LEU A 74 5.64 -8.40 -23.53
N THR A 75 5.09 -7.25 -23.94
CA THR A 75 4.73 -6.99 -25.34
C THR A 75 5.94 -7.09 -26.27
N LYS A 76 7.10 -6.54 -25.88
CA LYS A 76 8.33 -6.66 -26.67
C LYS A 76 8.83 -8.10 -26.78
N GLN A 77 8.69 -8.90 -25.71
CA GLN A 77 9.04 -10.31 -25.74
C GLN A 77 8.09 -11.10 -26.63
N HIS A 78 6.79 -10.82 -26.57
CA HIS A 78 5.80 -11.41 -27.45
C HIS A 78 6.07 -11.10 -28.92
N GLU A 79 6.39 -9.84 -29.24
CA GLU A 79 6.70 -9.41 -30.60
C GLU A 79 7.93 -10.16 -31.16
N LYS A 80 9.02 -10.25 -30.37
CA LYS A 80 10.20 -11.05 -30.73
C LYS A 80 9.87 -12.52 -30.95
N LEU A 81 9.10 -13.12 -30.05
CA LEU A 81 8.71 -14.53 -30.17
C LEU A 81 7.87 -14.75 -31.43
N THR A 82 6.96 -13.84 -31.78
CA THR A 82 6.20 -13.94 -33.03
C THR A 82 7.06 -13.77 -34.27
N GLU A 83 8.06 -12.88 -34.26
CA GLU A 83 9.03 -12.76 -35.35
C GLU A 83 9.88 -14.02 -35.50
N GLU A 84 10.38 -14.57 -34.40
CA GLU A 84 11.15 -15.82 -34.39
C GLU A 84 10.31 -16.99 -34.93
N VAL A 85 9.06 -17.11 -34.50
CA VAL A 85 8.14 -18.14 -35.02
C VAL A 85 7.92 -17.94 -36.51
N ALA A 86 7.62 -16.72 -36.97
CA ALA A 86 7.39 -16.44 -38.39
C ALA A 86 8.63 -16.74 -39.25
N PHE A 87 9.81 -16.42 -38.73
CA PHE A 87 11.08 -16.74 -39.38
C PHE A 87 11.29 -18.25 -39.46
N LEU A 88 11.11 -18.98 -38.35
CA LEU A 88 11.23 -20.44 -38.31
C LEU A 88 10.22 -21.13 -39.22
N THR A 89 8.97 -20.66 -39.27
CA THR A 89 7.96 -21.22 -40.17
C THR A 89 8.32 -20.99 -41.63
N SER A 90 8.87 -19.82 -41.97
CA SER A 90 9.32 -19.55 -43.34
C SER A 90 10.51 -20.44 -43.73
N GLU A 91 11.49 -20.61 -42.85
CA GLU A 91 12.61 -21.53 -43.08
C GLU A 91 12.15 -22.98 -43.19
N TYR A 92 11.18 -23.40 -42.36
CA TYR A 92 10.57 -24.72 -42.47
C TYR A 92 9.85 -24.90 -43.80
N GLU A 93 9.06 -23.93 -44.25
CA GLU A 93 8.38 -23.98 -45.56
C GLU A 93 9.37 -24.07 -46.73
N LYS A 94 10.47 -23.31 -46.68
CA LYS A 94 11.53 -23.40 -47.69
C LYS A 94 12.23 -24.77 -47.68
N ALA A 95 12.49 -25.31 -46.49
CA ALA A 95 13.15 -26.60 -46.33
C ALA A 95 12.23 -27.78 -46.71
N ASN A 96 10.93 -27.65 -46.41
CA ASN A 96 9.90 -28.63 -46.71
C ASN A 96 9.36 -28.50 -48.15
N ASP A 97 9.86 -27.55 -48.93
CA ASP A 97 9.52 -27.43 -50.35
C ASP A 97 9.91 -28.74 -51.06
N PRO A 98 8.94 -29.48 -51.63
CA PRO A 98 9.20 -30.75 -52.30
C PRO A 98 10.23 -30.63 -53.43
N ALA A 99 10.39 -29.45 -54.04
CA ALA A 99 11.44 -29.20 -55.03
C ALA A 99 12.85 -29.23 -54.42
N SER A 100 13.02 -28.65 -53.22
CA SER A 100 14.28 -28.69 -52.45
C SER A 100 14.60 -30.09 -51.97
N ILE A 101 13.59 -30.84 -51.50
CA ILE A 101 13.74 -32.22 -51.07
C ILE A 101 14.17 -33.12 -52.25
N ARG A 102 13.54 -32.95 -53.43
CA ARG A 102 13.91 -33.69 -54.65
C ARG A 102 15.34 -33.38 -55.11
N LYS A 103 15.77 -32.12 -55.00
CA LYS A 103 17.15 -31.72 -55.33
C LYS A 103 18.18 -32.35 -54.39
N LYS A 104 17.95 -32.27 -53.07
CA LYS A 104 18.81 -32.95 -52.08
C LYS A 104 18.84 -34.46 -52.28
N ALA A 105 17.68 -35.08 -52.51
CA ALA A 105 17.60 -36.51 -52.79
C ALA A 105 18.41 -36.90 -54.04
N ALA A 106 18.34 -36.09 -55.11
CA ALA A 106 19.13 -36.31 -56.32
C ALA A 106 20.65 -36.11 -56.10
N GLU A 107 21.05 -35.13 -55.29
CA GLU A 107 22.45 -34.91 -54.89
C GLU A 107 22.99 -36.08 -54.05
N ASP A 108 22.15 -36.66 -53.19
CA ASP A 108 22.45 -37.84 -52.37
C ASP A 108 22.32 -39.17 -53.16
N GLY A 109 22.01 -39.11 -54.46
CA GLY A 109 21.93 -40.28 -55.36
C GLY A 109 20.66 -41.13 -55.23
N LEU A 110 19.60 -40.59 -54.63
CA LEU A 110 18.28 -41.24 -54.54
C LEU A 110 17.39 -40.89 -55.73
N GLU A 111 16.71 -41.89 -56.30
CA GLU A 111 15.72 -41.73 -57.36
C GLU A 111 14.28 -41.87 -56.82
N PRO A 112 13.29 -41.17 -57.43
CA PRO A 112 11.89 -41.34 -57.06
C PRO A 112 11.39 -42.75 -57.41
N ASP A 113 10.95 -43.52 -56.41
CA ASP A 113 10.23 -44.78 -56.61
C ASP A 113 8.75 -44.48 -56.91
N ASP A 114 8.19 -45.09 -57.95
CA ASP A 114 6.79 -44.93 -58.38
C ASP A 114 5.80 -45.72 -57.51
N ASN A 115 6.28 -46.55 -56.59
CA ASN A 115 5.43 -47.31 -55.68
C ASN A 115 5.05 -46.49 -54.42
N PRO A 116 3.75 -46.22 -54.17
CA PRO A 116 3.35 -45.44 -53.00
C PRO A 116 3.56 -46.22 -51.70
N ILE A 117 4.53 -45.77 -50.90
CA ILE A 117 4.75 -46.28 -49.54
C ILE A 117 3.63 -45.75 -48.63
N LYS A 118 2.79 -46.65 -48.10
CA LYS A 118 1.76 -46.30 -47.11
C LYS A 118 2.40 -46.07 -45.76
N VAL A 119 2.58 -44.81 -45.38
CA VAL A 119 3.08 -44.44 -44.06
C VAL A 119 1.93 -44.49 -43.05
N SER A 120 1.95 -45.45 -42.13
CA SER A 120 1.07 -45.46 -40.96
C SER A 120 1.63 -44.46 -39.94
N VAL A 121 1.05 -43.27 -39.89
CA VAL A 121 1.33 -42.31 -38.82
C VAL A 121 0.77 -42.90 -37.53
N ALA A 122 1.63 -43.35 -36.63
CA ALA A 122 1.22 -43.72 -35.29
C ALA A 122 0.65 -42.47 -34.61
N GLU A 123 -0.63 -42.49 -34.30
CA GLU A 123 -1.29 -41.39 -33.57
C GLU A 123 -0.50 -41.07 -32.30
N PRO A 124 -0.24 -39.78 -32.00
CA PRO A 124 0.41 -39.40 -30.77
C PRO A 124 -0.47 -39.87 -29.61
N LYS A 125 0.07 -40.73 -28.74
CA LYS A 125 -0.60 -41.15 -27.50
C LYS A 125 -1.02 -39.89 -26.76
N ALA A 126 -2.33 -39.65 -26.71
CA ALA A 126 -2.93 -38.67 -25.82
C ALA A 126 -2.58 -39.09 -24.38
N THR A 127 -1.58 -38.43 -23.81
CA THR A 127 -1.30 -38.53 -22.37
C THR A 127 -2.45 -37.84 -21.66
N ASN A 128 -3.50 -38.62 -21.38
CA ASN A 128 -4.57 -38.22 -20.49
C ASN A 128 -3.98 -37.96 -19.10
N ALA A 129 -3.65 -36.70 -18.81
CA ALA A 129 -3.56 -36.19 -17.45
C ALA A 129 -5.00 -36.12 -16.89
N SER A 130 -5.57 -37.29 -16.61
CA SER A 130 -6.78 -37.43 -15.82
C SER A 130 -6.44 -37.04 -14.39
N GLY A 131 -7.10 -36.00 -13.90
CA GLY A 131 -7.03 -35.55 -12.53
C GLY A 131 -7.28 -36.70 -11.55
N LYS A 132 -6.45 -36.76 -10.52
CA LYS A 132 -6.72 -37.56 -9.34
C LYS A 132 -7.12 -36.62 -8.22
N LYS A 133 -8.37 -36.83 -7.77
CA LYS A 133 -8.90 -36.41 -6.47
C LYS A 133 -8.00 -36.88 -5.34
#